data_AF-A0A6G3ULV1-F1
#
_entry.id   AF-A0A6G3ULV1-F1
#
_cell.length_a   1.000
_cell.length_b   1.000
_cell.length_c   1.000
_cell.angle_alpha   90.00
_cell.angle_beta   90.00
_cell.angle_gamma   90.00
#
_symmetry.space_group_name_H-M   'P 1'
#
loop_
_entity.id
_entity.type
_entity.pdbx_description
1 polymer ?
#
loop_
_entity_poly.entity_id
_entity_poly.type
_entity_poly.pdbx_seq_one_letter_code
_entity_poly.pdbx_strand_id
1 'polypeptide(L)'
;MDRRSMLQLTSAAAIAGGLAAGTAGTAHATRRADRQITLKGTRTGANIPDVLTAGVPYYVRYDLTDAEGRGVGTENAHCLPVHVGPDGSYVMATLVLSLDDGMITASTAFQRPLPAVTELPVNSRQWTHEFAITGGTGTYNGAEGSISIEHRTRDEDTLTITLTDGAE
;
A
#
# COMPACT_ATOMS: atom_id res chain seq x y z
N MET A 1 -68.51 2.65 24.62
CA MET A 1 -67.42 2.66 25.62
C MET A 1 -66.20 3.17 24.88
N ASP A 2 -66.00 4.49 24.77
CA ASP A 2 -65.56 5.48 25.77
C ASP A 2 -64.03 5.46 25.98
N ARG A 3 -63.42 6.67 25.84
CA ARG A 3 -62.11 7.17 26.29
C ARG A 3 -60.87 6.84 25.43
N ARG A 4 -60.38 7.83 24.64
CA ARG A 4 -59.46 8.94 25.01
C ARG A 4 -58.01 8.46 25.20
N SER A 5 -57.12 8.88 24.30
CA SER A 5 -56.12 9.92 24.61
C SER A 5 -55.12 10.12 23.46
N MET A 6 -55.25 11.26 22.78
CA MET A 6 -54.10 12.01 22.29
C MET A 6 -53.20 12.35 23.48
N LEU A 7 -51.88 12.26 23.28
CA LEU A 7 -50.91 13.07 24.01
C LEU A 7 -49.88 13.57 23.00
N GLN A 8 -50.15 14.78 22.50
CA GLN A 8 -49.11 15.71 22.14
C GLN A 8 -48.43 16.17 23.45
N LEU A 9 -47.11 16.20 23.50
CA LEU A 9 -46.42 17.26 24.24
C LEU A 9 -45.01 17.49 23.69
N THR A 10 -44.87 18.69 23.15
CA THR A 10 -43.68 19.45 22.78
C THR A 10 -42.65 19.54 23.90
N SER A 11 -41.36 19.53 23.56
CA SER A 11 -40.36 20.37 24.24
C SER A 11 -39.20 20.65 23.29
N ALA A 12 -39.18 21.88 22.76
CA ALA A 12 -37.98 22.50 22.24
C ALA A 12 -37.11 22.91 23.43
N ALA A 13 -35.87 22.45 23.47
CA ALA A 13 -34.84 23.01 24.34
C ALA A 13 -33.82 23.72 23.44
N ALA A 14 -34.01 25.04 23.32
CA ALA A 14 -32.95 25.92 22.86
C ALA A 14 -31.89 25.97 23.97
N ILE A 15 -30.71 25.39 23.73
CA ILE A 15 -29.53 25.68 24.54
C ILE A 15 -28.81 26.83 23.87
N ALA A 16 -29.22 28.05 24.24
CA ALA A 16 -28.37 29.22 24.15
C ALA A 16 -27.29 29.07 25.24
N GLY A 17 -26.24 28.33 24.91
CA GLY A 17 -25.02 28.25 25.72
C GLY A 17 -23.93 29.04 25.02
N GLY A 18 -23.69 30.27 25.48
CA GLY A 18 -22.60 31.10 25.00
C GLY A 18 -21.26 30.40 25.17
N LEU A 19 -20.61 30.12 24.04
CA LEU A 19 -19.17 29.88 24.04
C LEU A 19 -18.51 31.23 23.83
N ALA A 20 -17.90 31.71 24.91
CA ALA A 20 -16.92 32.77 24.87
C ALA A 20 -15.94 32.50 23.71
N ALA A 21 -15.67 33.53 22.92
CA ALA A 21 -14.58 33.54 21.95
C ALA A 21 -13.25 33.42 22.73
N GLY A 22 -12.89 32.19 23.08
CA GLY A 22 -11.56 31.81 23.50
C GLY A 22 -10.75 31.54 22.25
N THR A 23 -9.68 32.31 22.05
CA THR A 23 -8.62 32.04 21.08
C THR A 23 -7.91 30.74 21.46
N ALA A 24 -8.52 29.60 21.17
CA ALA A 24 -7.91 28.29 21.24
C ALA A 24 -8.19 27.62 19.90
N GLY A 25 -7.11 27.26 19.22
CA GLY A 25 -7.07 27.10 17.77
C GLY A 25 -8.24 26.31 17.20
N THR A 26 -8.83 26.86 16.15
CA THR A 26 -9.22 26.05 15.02
C THR A 26 -7.95 25.32 14.56
N ALA A 27 -7.64 24.21 15.22
CA ALA A 27 -6.65 23.26 14.77
C ALA A 27 -7.02 23.00 13.33
N HIS A 28 -6.14 23.47 12.46
CA HIS A 28 -6.24 23.33 11.03
C HIS A 28 -6.68 21.90 10.71
N ALA A 29 -7.94 21.72 10.36
CA ALA A 29 -8.35 20.68 9.43
C ALA A 29 -7.80 21.08 8.05
N THR A 30 -6.47 21.23 7.96
CA THR A 30 -5.78 21.12 6.69
C THR A 30 -6.02 19.69 6.29
N ARG A 31 -6.87 19.50 5.28
CA ARG A 31 -6.97 18.24 4.57
C ARG A 31 -5.55 17.93 4.08
N ARG A 32 -4.84 17.11 4.85
CA ARG A 32 -3.42 16.84 4.70
C ARG A 32 -3.28 15.96 3.45
N ALA A 33 -2.48 16.42 2.51
CA ALA A 33 -2.41 15.83 1.18
C ALA A 33 -1.70 14.48 1.24
N ASP A 34 -2.20 13.51 0.48
CA ASP A 34 -1.54 12.21 0.27
C ASP A 34 -0.07 12.44 -0.09
N ARG A 35 0.85 11.81 0.67
CA ARG A 35 2.29 11.92 0.39
C ARG A 35 2.66 10.84 -0.62
N GLN A 36 3.05 11.26 -1.81
CA GLN A 36 3.53 10.37 -2.87
C GLN A 36 5.06 10.33 -2.92
N ILE A 37 5.63 9.12 -3.02
CA ILE A 37 7.06 8.88 -3.16
C ILE A 37 7.26 7.97 -4.38
N THR A 38 8.17 8.33 -5.28
CA THR A 38 8.54 7.49 -6.42
C THR A 38 9.98 7.02 -6.26
N LEU A 39 10.18 5.70 -6.34
CA LEU A 39 11.48 5.05 -6.26
C LEU A 39 11.72 4.17 -7.49
N LYS A 40 12.98 3.95 -7.82
CA LYS A 40 13.41 2.99 -8.83
C LYS A 40 14.12 1.83 -8.15
N GLY A 41 13.71 0.61 -8.46
CA GLY A 41 14.34 -0.61 -8.00
C GLY A 41 15.25 -1.21 -9.06
N THR A 42 16.46 -1.62 -8.66
CA THR A 42 17.36 -2.47 -9.46
C THR A 42 17.57 -3.79 -8.73
N ARG A 43 17.25 -4.92 -9.39
CA ARG A 43 17.30 -6.24 -8.75
C ARG A 43 18.72 -6.60 -8.36
N THR A 44 18.90 -7.01 -7.10
CA THR A 44 20.18 -7.49 -6.57
C THR A 44 20.15 -8.95 -6.12
N GLY A 45 18.98 -9.57 -6.05
CA GLY A 45 18.87 -10.99 -5.76
C GLY A 45 17.46 -11.53 -5.98
N ALA A 46 17.37 -12.77 -6.43
CA ALA A 46 16.11 -13.48 -6.62
C ALA A 46 16.36 -14.99 -6.67
N ASN A 47 15.37 -15.78 -6.27
CA ASN A 47 15.38 -17.24 -6.46
C ASN A 47 14.11 -17.71 -7.19
N ILE A 48 13.55 -16.84 -8.03
CA ILE A 48 12.30 -17.15 -8.71
C ILE A 48 12.52 -18.30 -9.71
N PRO A 49 11.75 -19.39 -9.62
CA PRO A 49 11.93 -20.52 -10.53
C PRO A 49 11.35 -20.21 -11.91
N ASP A 50 11.90 -20.86 -12.94
CA ASP A 50 11.36 -20.79 -14.31
C ASP A 50 9.91 -21.31 -14.40
N VAL A 51 9.48 -22.14 -13.46
CA VAL A 51 8.09 -22.57 -13.36
C VAL A 51 7.65 -22.46 -11.92
N LEU A 52 6.68 -21.59 -11.67
CA LEU A 52 6.07 -21.49 -10.34
C LEU A 52 5.35 -22.80 -9.98
N THR A 53 5.48 -23.18 -8.72
CA THR A 53 4.76 -24.33 -8.14
C THR A 53 3.93 -23.83 -6.96
N ALA A 54 2.66 -24.21 -6.91
CA ALA A 54 1.79 -23.84 -5.79
C ALA A 54 2.40 -24.32 -4.46
N GLY A 55 2.44 -23.43 -3.47
CA GLY A 55 3.01 -23.70 -2.15
C GLY A 55 4.54 -23.56 -2.06
N VAL A 56 5.26 -23.33 -3.17
CA VAL A 56 6.71 -23.15 -3.15
C VAL A 56 7.06 -21.65 -3.13
N PRO A 57 7.61 -21.12 -2.02
CA PRO A 57 7.88 -19.70 -1.91
C PRO A 57 9.11 -19.28 -2.73
N TYR A 58 9.13 -18.02 -3.14
CA TYR A 58 10.31 -17.36 -3.72
C TYR A 58 10.47 -15.95 -3.14
N TYR A 59 11.63 -15.36 -3.35
CA TYR A 59 11.94 -13.99 -2.97
C TYR A 59 12.53 -13.20 -4.12
N VAL A 60 12.41 -11.88 -4.00
CA VAL A 60 13.15 -10.90 -4.79
C VAL A 60 13.68 -9.81 -3.87
N ARG A 61 14.82 -9.24 -4.25
CA ARG A 61 15.47 -8.13 -3.56
C ARG A 61 15.94 -7.10 -4.58
N TYR A 62 15.70 -5.82 -4.28
CA TYR A 62 16.14 -4.70 -5.09
C TYR A 62 16.87 -3.67 -4.23
N ASP A 63 17.83 -2.99 -4.83
CA ASP A 63 18.35 -1.73 -4.30
C ASP A 63 17.47 -0.59 -4.83
N LEU A 64 17.13 0.36 -3.98
CA LEU A 64 16.20 1.45 -4.29
C LEU A 64 16.94 2.77 -4.46
N THR A 65 16.56 3.51 -5.50
CA THR A 65 17.06 4.87 -5.77
C THR A 65 15.91 5.87 -5.91
N ASP A 66 16.16 7.12 -5.54
CA ASP A 66 15.22 8.23 -5.72
C ASP A 66 15.29 8.84 -7.15
N ALA A 67 14.52 9.91 -7.37
CA ALA A 67 14.47 10.61 -8.66
C ALA A 67 15.83 11.25 -9.06
N GLU A 68 16.68 11.57 -8.09
CA GLU A 68 18.02 12.09 -8.30
C GLU A 68 19.07 10.98 -8.52
N GLY A 69 18.66 9.71 -8.42
CA GLY A 69 19.54 8.55 -8.56
C GLY A 69 20.36 8.24 -7.32
N ARG A 70 20.01 8.80 -6.16
CA ARG A 70 20.67 8.47 -4.89
C ARG A 70 20.09 7.17 -4.36
N GLY A 71 20.94 6.28 -3.84
CA GLY A 71 20.49 5.11 -3.10
C GLY A 71 19.79 5.53 -1.82
N VAL A 72 18.59 5.00 -1.58
CA VAL A 72 17.74 5.36 -0.42
C VAL A 72 17.27 4.16 0.40
N GLY A 73 17.69 2.95 0.02
CA GLY A 73 17.34 1.74 0.75
C GLY A 73 17.26 0.48 -0.12
N THR A 74 16.51 -0.49 0.38
CA THR A 74 16.28 -1.78 -0.29
C THR A 74 14.83 -2.21 -0.22
N GLU A 75 14.43 -3.01 -1.20
CA GLU A 75 13.16 -3.73 -1.24
C GLU A 75 13.42 -5.22 -1.02
N ASN A 76 12.58 -5.87 -0.23
CA ASN A 76 12.53 -7.33 -0.13
C ASN A 76 11.07 -7.79 -0.23
N ALA A 77 10.78 -8.66 -1.19
CA ALA A 77 9.47 -9.28 -1.30
C ALA A 77 9.57 -10.80 -1.14
N HIS A 78 8.66 -11.36 -0.35
CA HIS A 78 8.43 -12.80 -0.23
C HIS A 78 7.10 -13.14 -0.86
N CYS A 79 7.12 -14.13 -1.75
CA CYS A 79 5.99 -14.48 -2.59
C CYS A 79 5.65 -15.97 -2.41
N LEU A 80 4.37 -16.27 -2.37
CA LEU A 80 3.81 -17.61 -2.31
C LEU A 80 2.78 -17.77 -3.44
N PRO A 81 3.10 -18.55 -4.49
CA PRO A 81 2.10 -19.01 -5.44
C PRO A 81 1.08 -19.87 -4.69
N VAL A 82 -0.19 -19.47 -4.71
CA VAL A 82 -1.28 -20.24 -4.09
C VAL A 82 -2.09 -21.02 -5.12
N HIS A 83 -2.04 -20.60 -6.39
CA HIS A 83 -2.61 -21.32 -7.52
C HIS A 83 -1.73 -21.14 -8.75
N VAL A 84 -1.49 -22.22 -9.50
CA VAL A 84 -0.76 -22.19 -10.77
C VAL A 84 -1.59 -22.97 -11.78
N GLY A 85 -1.92 -22.33 -12.90
CA GLY A 85 -2.76 -22.92 -13.94
C GLY A 85 -2.39 -22.42 -15.33
N PRO A 86 -3.11 -22.89 -16.36
CA PRO A 86 -2.86 -22.53 -17.76
C PRO A 86 -3.04 -21.02 -18.01
N ASP A 87 -3.83 -20.33 -17.19
CA ASP A 87 -4.14 -18.89 -17.33
C ASP A 87 -3.21 -17.98 -16.49
N GLY A 88 -2.17 -18.55 -15.88
CA GLY A 88 -1.20 -17.83 -15.06
C GLY A 88 -1.12 -18.35 -13.63
N SER A 89 -0.51 -17.55 -12.75
CA SER A 89 -0.35 -17.89 -11.34
C SER A 89 -0.99 -16.83 -10.44
N TYR A 90 -1.70 -17.25 -9.42
CA TYR A 90 -2.16 -16.35 -8.36
C TYR A 90 -1.16 -16.42 -7.20
N VAL A 91 -0.62 -15.26 -6.83
CA VAL A 91 0.50 -15.14 -5.89
C VAL A 91 0.07 -14.22 -4.75
N MET A 92 0.28 -14.68 -3.51
CA MET A 92 0.25 -13.83 -2.32
C MET A 92 1.67 -13.33 -2.05
N ALA A 93 1.83 -12.06 -1.69
CA ALA A 93 3.14 -11.52 -1.40
C ALA A 93 3.13 -10.55 -0.22
N THR A 94 4.25 -10.53 0.49
CA THR A 94 4.58 -9.53 1.51
C THR A 94 5.82 -8.78 1.07
N LEU A 95 5.83 -7.47 1.29
CA LEU A 95 6.86 -6.53 0.86
C LEU A 95 7.39 -5.76 2.07
N VAL A 96 8.71 -5.59 2.12
CA VAL A 96 9.38 -4.71 3.08
C VAL A 96 10.29 -3.75 2.32
N LEU A 97 10.02 -2.46 2.44
CA LEU A 97 10.93 -1.40 2.04
C LEU A 97 11.73 -0.98 3.27
N SER A 98 13.03 -1.21 3.26
CA SER A 98 13.96 -0.72 4.29
C SER A 98 14.68 0.50 3.76
N LEU A 99 14.20 1.68 4.14
CA LEU A 99 14.68 2.98 3.70
C LEU A 99 15.58 3.61 4.78
N ASP A 100 16.36 4.61 4.39
CA ASP A 100 17.33 5.27 5.29
C ASP A 100 16.69 5.87 6.55
N ASP A 101 15.42 6.27 6.49
CA ASP A 101 14.67 6.93 7.56
C ASP A 101 13.53 6.08 8.17
N GLY A 102 13.43 4.81 7.79
CA GLY A 102 12.45 3.88 8.37
C GLY A 102 12.11 2.69 7.48
N MET A 103 11.16 1.88 7.94
CA MET A 103 10.65 0.75 7.17
C MET A 103 9.17 0.92 6.79
N ILE A 104 8.78 0.39 5.64
CA ILE A 104 7.38 0.22 5.24
C ILE A 104 7.13 -1.27 5.01
N THR A 105 6.06 -1.80 5.58
CA THR A 105 5.57 -3.17 5.32
C THR A 105 4.29 -3.10 4.49
N ALA A 106 4.13 -4.02 3.54
CA ALA A 106 2.94 -4.08 2.72
C ALA A 106 2.62 -5.53 2.32
N SER A 107 1.38 -5.77 1.90
CA SER A 107 0.93 -7.10 1.45
C SER A 107 -0.03 -7.01 0.27
N THR A 108 -0.09 -8.09 -0.52
CA THR A 108 -0.94 -8.17 -1.71
C THR A 108 -1.31 -9.61 -2.04
N ALA A 109 -2.28 -9.76 -2.95
CA ALA A 109 -2.45 -10.94 -3.76
C ALA A 109 -2.78 -10.52 -5.21
N PHE A 110 -2.07 -11.07 -6.19
CA PHE A 110 -2.19 -10.66 -7.60
C PHE A 110 -2.13 -11.85 -8.56
N GLN A 111 -2.68 -11.65 -9.75
CA GLN A 111 -2.50 -12.56 -10.87
C GLN A 111 -1.23 -12.19 -11.63
N ARG A 112 -0.27 -13.11 -11.65
CA ARG A 112 0.96 -13.01 -12.44
C ARG A 112 0.67 -13.46 -13.88
N PRO A 113 0.88 -12.60 -14.89
CA PRO A 113 0.63 -12.92 -16.30
C PRO A 113 1.58 -14.00 -16.83
N LEU A 114 1.16 -14.67 -17.91
CA LEU A 114 1.90 -15.76 -18.55
C LEU A 114 3.14 -15.28 -19.33
N PRO A 115 4.14 -16.17 -19.51
CA PRO A 115 4.22 -17.49 -18.90
C PRO A 115 4.46 -17.40 -17.38
N ALA A 116 4.10 -18.44 -16.64
CA ALA A 116 4.49 -18.56 -15.23
C ALA A 116 6.02 -18.55 -15.02
N VAL A 117 6.79 -18.57 -16.12
CA VAL A 117 8.21 -18.27 -16.21
C VAL A 117 8.46 -16.80 -15.91
N THR A 118 9.40 -16.55 -15.03
CA THR A 118 9.52 -15.26 -14.36
C THR A 118 10.40 -14.25 -15.03
N GLU A 119 10.95 -14.62 -16.17
CA GLU A 119 11.73 -13.74 -17.01
C GLU A 119 10.78 -13.10 -18.02
N LEU A 120 10.51 -11.80 -17.84
CA LEU A 120 9.95 -11.00 -18.92
C LEU A 120 10.98 -11.02 -20.07
N PRO A 121 10.70 -11.58 -21.26
CA PRO A 121 11.48 -11.24 -22.44
C PRO A 121 11.57 -9.72 -22.59
N VAL A 122 12.65 -9.23 -23.19
CA VAL A 122 12.99 -7.79 -23.35
C VAL A 122 11.86 -6.95 -24.00
N ASN A 123 10.84 -7.60 -24.58
CA ASN A 123 9.67 -6.98 -25.22
C ASN A 123 8.33 -7.37 -24.58
N SER A 124 8.32 -7.82 -23.33
CA SER A 124 7.09 -8.19 -22.63
C SER A 124 6.25 -6.97 -22.29
N ARG A 125 4.94 -7.17 -22.22
CA ARG A 125 4.01 -6.14 -21.73
C ARG A 125 4.39 -5.75 -20.30
N GLN A 126 4.67 -4.47 -20.08
CA GLN A 126 4.79 -3.89 -18.75
C GLN A 126 3.56 -4.28 -17.94
N TRP A 127 3.77 -4.68 -16.70
CA TRP A 127 2.68 -5.07 -15.82
C TRP A 127 2.86 -4.42 -14.47
N THR A 128 1.72 -4.14 -13.83
CA THR A 128 1.65 -3.40 -12.58
C THR A 128 0.80 -4.19 -11.61
N HIS A 129 1.18 -4.16 -10.33
CA HIS A 129 0.33 -4.62 -9.24
C HIS A 129 0.49 -3.71 -8.03
N GLU A 130 -0.46 -3.81 -7.11
CA GLU A 130 -0.57 -2.93 -5.96
C GLU A 130 -0.48 -3.73 -4.66
N PHE A 131 0.27 -3.21 -3.69
CA PHE A 131 0.30 -3.67 -2.31
C PHE A 131 -0.44 -2.68 -1.42
N ALA A 132 -1.19 -3.20 -0.45
CA ALA A 132 -1.70 -2.41 0.66
C ALA A 132 -0.61 -2.28 1.73
N ILE A 133 -0.31 -1.06 2.16
CA ILE A 133 0.62 -0.80 3.25
C ILE A 133 -0.04 -1.27 4.56
N THR A 134 0.69 -2.08 5.32
CA THR A 134 0.22 -2.71 6.56
C THR A 134 0.89 -2.14 7.81
N GLY A 135 1.80 -1.19 7.65
CA GLY A 135 2.50 -0.52 8.74
C GLY A 135 3.88 -0.03 8.36
N GLY A 136 4.56 0.60 9.31
CA GLY A 136 5.92 1.09 9.13
C GLY A 136 6.58 1.52 10.44
N THR A 137 7.83 1.97 10.34
CA THR A 137 8.66 2.46 11.45
C THR A 137 9.37 3.76 11.07
N GLY A 138 9.99 4.43 12.04
CA GLY A 138 10.71 5.68 11.79
C GLY A 138 9.76 6.78 11.28
N THR A 139 10.13 7.44 10.17
CA THR A 139 9.27 8.42 9.49
C THR A 139 7.93 7.82 9.05
N TYR A 140 7.83 6.50 8.91
CA TYR A 140 6.65 5.77 8.44
C TYR A 140 5.87 5.08 9.57
N ASN A 141 6.07 5.49 10.82
CA ASN A 141 5.29 4.93 11.93
C ASN A 141 3.79 5.20 11.75
N GLY A 142 2.98 4.15 11.78
CA GLY A 142 1.53 4.24 11.51
C GLY A 142 1.18 4.48 10.04
N ALA A 143 2.11 4.23 9.11
CA ALA A 143 1.85 4.38 7.68
C ALA A 143 0.73 3.44 7.21
N GLU A 144 -0.18 4.01 6.43
CA GLU A 144 -1.22 3.33 5.66
C GLU A 144 -1.16 3.81 4.20
N GLY A 145 -1.88 3.12 3.31
CA GLY A 145 -1.97 3.49 1.90
C GLY A 145 -1.57 2.34 0.98
N SER A 146 -0.92 2.64 -0.15
CA SER A 146 -0.55 1.63 -1.13
C SER A 146 0.81 1.84 -1.79
N ILE A 147 1.33 0.75 -2.36
CA ILE A 147 2.55 0.72 -3.16
C ILE A 147 2.20 0.08 -4.49
N SER A 148 2.25 0.87 -5.57
CA SER A 148 2.15 0.36 -6.93
C SER A 148 3.55 0.04 -7.46
N ILE A 149 3.75 -1.19 -7.95
CA ILE A 149 5.01 -1.62 -8.57
C ILE A 149 4.77 -1.85 -10.05
N GLU A 150 5.42 -1.05 -10.89
CA GLU A 150 5.49 -1.23 -12.33
C GLU A 150 6.78 -1.95 -12.70
N HIS A 151 6.64 -3.14 -13.28
CA HIS A 151 7.75 -3.97 -13.75
C HIS A 151 8.14 -3.51 -15.16
N ARG A 152 9.25 -2.78 -15.27
CA ARG A 152 9.73 -2.18 -16.53
C ARG A 152 10.46 -3.20 -17.38
N THR A 153 11.38 -3.91 -16.75
CA THR A 153 12.14 -5.01 -17.34
C THR A 153 12.14 -6.18 -16.35
N ARG A 154 12.94 -7.22 -16.63
CA ARG A 154 13.14 -8.31 -15.66
C ARG A 154 13.69 -7.79 -14.33
N ASP A 155 14.60 -6.83 -14.37
CA ASP A 155 15.45 -6.46 -13.24
C ASP A 155 15.27 -5.00 -12.80
N GLU A 156 14.33 -4.28 -13.41
CA GLU A 156 14.04 -2.88 -13.13
C GLU A 156 12.57 -2.67 -12.82
N ASP A 157 12.32 -2.05 -11.66
CA ASP A 157 10.98 -1.72 -11.18
C ASP A 157 10.86 -0.21 -10.93
N THR A 158 9.65 0.32 -11.09
CA THR A 158 9.27 1.65 -10.61
C THR A 158 8.22 1.49 -9.52
N LEU A 159 8.54 1.95 -8.32
CA LEU A 159 7.65 1.92 -7.17
C LEU A 159 7.02 3.30 -6.99
N THR A 160 5.71 3.34 -6.82
CA THR A 160 4.96 4.53 -6.42
C THR A 160 4.26 4.25 -5.11
N ILE A 161 4.73 4.89 -4.06
CA ILE A 161 4.20 4.77 -2.70
C ILE A 161 3.26 5.94 -2.48
N THR A 162 2.01 5.66 -2.15
CA THR A 162 1.02 6.65 -1.75
C THR A 162 0.67 6.40 -0.30
N LEU A 163 1.08 7.32 0.57
CA LEU A 163 0.77 7.28 2.00
C LEU A 163 -0.52 8.04 2.27
N THR A 164 -1.46 7.37 2.93
CA THR A 164 -2.64 8.00 3.52
C THR A 164 -2.34 8.24 5.00
N ASP A 165 -2.60 9.45 5.51
CA ASP A 165 -2.41 9.70 6.94
C ASP A 165 -3.36 8.79 7.75
N GLY A 166 -2.78 7.92 8.59
CA GLY A 166 -3.54 6.99 9.43
C GLY A 166 -4.44 7.76 10.41
N ALA A 167 -5.66 7.25 10.61
CA ALA A 167 -6.60 7.81 11.57
C ALA A 167 -6.04 7.70 13.00
N GLU A 168 -5.89 8.83 13.69
CA GLU A 168 -5.56 8.91 15.12
C GLU A 168 -6.65 8.25 16.00
#